data_AF-R8BKN9-F1
#
_entry.id   AF-R8BKN9-F1
#
_cell.length_a   1.000
_cell.length_b   1.000
_cell.length_c   1.000
_cell.angle_alpha   90.00
_cell.angle_beta   90.00
_cell.angle_gamma   90.00
#
_symmetry.space_group_name_H-M   'P 1'
#
loop_
_entity.id
_entity.type
_entity.pdbx_description
1 polymer ?
#
loop_
_entity_poly.entity_id
_entity_poly.type
_entity_poly.pdbx_seq_one_letter_code
_entity_poly.pdbx_strand_id
1 'polypeptide(L)'
;MAPDTVILDEDGDLILIVGGDEDPDVVPTVFHIMPSPPTSFQVCSRALSRTSPVFKAMLNGPFKESRSNNTFNTNDWVVELPSDNPESFGVLLHIIHSNFDVVPNSVDLLQLFQILVAANKYDMVRIIRHFLSVWFDVNKQWLWPLPTVPDLQLLVQVSYELGVESIFREAVISLALHCELKDGEADKNSWFIWDTLYFRPPSLKWTVACIREQAARYALSVFQRYAETRDADLLDCHVNHCPAHALFRRYVKKRSFFCGFALMNTYTGSFEDLMDELHTLEQYEKMNDDGDSEEDDGLGFGW
;
A
#
# COMPACT_ATOMS: atom_id res chain seq x y z
N MET A 1 -15.94 -28.30 -20.74
CA MET A 1 -16.91 -27.37 -21.35
C MET A 1 -16.16 -26.09 -21.60
N ALA A 2 -16.23 -25.51 -22.81
CA ALA A 2 -15.67 -24.18 -23.02
C ALA A 2 -16.38 -23.21 -22.07
N PRO A 3 -15.68 -22.28 -21.41
CA PRO A 3 -16.33 -21.29 -20.56
C PRO A 3 -17.36 -20.51 -21.39
N ASP A 4 -18.51 -20.20 -20.78
CA ASP A 4 -19.50 -19.35 -21.42
C ASP A 4 -18.81 -18.05 -21.87
N THR A 5 -18.91 -17.76 -23.17
CA THR A 5 -18.21 -16.63 -23.77
C THR A 5 -19.06 -15.37 -23.58
N VAL A 6 -18.48 -14.35 -22.94
CA VAL A 6 -19.09 -13.04 -22.78
C VAL A 6 -19.00 -12.32 -24.12
N ILE A 7 -20.15 -12.07 -24.75
CA ILE A 7 -20.22 -11.36 -26.03
C ILE A 7 -20.23 -9.87 -25.75
N LEU A 8 -19.12 -9.18 -26.09
CA LEU A 8 -19.02 -7.73 -25.96
C LEU A 8 -19.33 -7.00 -27.27
N ASP A 9 -19.14 -7.68 -28.40
CA ASP A 9 -19.45 -7.21 -29.74
C ASP A 9 -19.99 -8.40 -30.55
N GLU A 10 -21.23 -8.32 -31.03
CA GLU A 10 -21.87 -9.38 -31.84
C GLU A 10 -21.11 -9.62 -33.15
N ASP A 11 -20.50 -8.56 -33.70
CA ASP A 11 -19.64 -8.61 -34.88
C ASP A 11 -18.15 -8.79 -34.53
N GLY A 12 -17.85 -9.10 -33.27
CA GLY A 12 -16.50 -9.28 -32.75
C GLY A 12 -15.73 -10.38 -33.48
N ASP A 13 -14.49 -10.07 -33.89
CA ASP A 13 -13.65 -10.92 -34.72
C ASP A 13 -12.51 -11.63 -33.99
N LEU A 14 -12.43 -11.46 -32.67
CA LEU A 14 -11.37 -11.97 -31.80
C LEU A 14 -11.98 -12.53 -30.51
N ILE A 15 -11.49 -13.68 -30.06
CA ILE A 15 -11.76 -14.21 -28.72
C ILE A 15 -10.54 -13.95 -27.83
N LEU A 16 -10.76 -13.29 -26.69
CA LEU A 16 -9.77 -13.16 -25.63
C LEU A 16 -10.08 -14.16 -24.52
N ILE A 17 -9.12 -15.00 -24.15
CA ILE A 17 -9.19 -15.82 -22.95
C ILE A 17 -8.35 -15.13 -21.88
N VAL A 18 -9.01 -14.58 -20.86
CA VAL A 18 -8.38 -13.74 -19.84
C VAL A 18 -8.32 -14.48 -18.51
N GLY A 19 -7.16 -14.46 -17.87
CA GLY A 19 -6.88 -15.21 -16.65
C GLY A 19 -6.52 -16.67 -16.94
N GLY A 20 -6.26 -17.43 -15.87
CA GLY A 20 -5.94 -18.85 -15.96
C GLY A 20 -4.50 -19.23 -15.63
N ASP A 21 -3.58 -18.27 -15.50
CA ASP A 21 -2.30 -18.56 -14.84
C ASP A 21 -2.51 -18.63 -13.33
N GLU A 22 -2.46 -19.85 -12.79
CA GLU A 22 -2.05 -20.09 -11.42
C GLU A 22 -0.51 -20.11 -11.39
N ASP A 23 0.16 -18.98 -11.60
CA ASP A 23 1.63 -18.99 -11.50
C ASP A 23 2.02 -19.24 -10.03
N PRO A 24 2.57 -20.43 -9.68
CA PRO A 24 2.88 -20.77 -8.30
C PRO A 24 4.12 -20.02 -7.79
N ASP A 25 4.91 -19.43 -8.70
CA ASP A 25 6.14 -18.67 -8.41
C ASP A 25 5.91 -17.16 -8.43
N VAL A 26 4.72 -16.68 -8.83
CA VAL A 26 4.28 -15.32 -8.51
C VAL A 26 4.09 -15.27 -7.01
N VAL A 27 5.16 -14.83 -6.33
CA VAL A 27 5.11 -14.29 -4.97
C VAL A 27 3.80 -13.50 -4.90
N PRO A 28 2.85 -13.86 -4.02
CA PRO A 28 1.56 -13.19 -3.97
C PRO A 28 1.86 -11.70 -3.94
N THR A 29 1.49 -10.98 -5.00
CA THR A 29 1.76 -9.56 -5.14
C THR A 29 0.82 -8.81 -4.20
N VAL A 30 1.05 -8.95 -2.89
CA VAL A 30 0.50 -8.24 -1.73
C VAL A 30 -1.02 -8.26 -1.55
N PHE A 31 -1.78 -8.30 -2.64
CA PHE A 31 -3.21 -8.39 -2.71
C PHE A 31 -3.51 -9.75 -3.28
N HIS A 32 -4.16 -10.62 -2.51
CA HIS A 32 -4.63 -11.92 -2.97
C HIS A 32 -5.41 -11.74 -4.28
N ILE A 33 -4.74 -11.92 -5.42
CA ILE A 33 -5.41 -12.18 -6.69
C ILE A 33 -5.91 -13.61 -6.50
N MET A 34 -7.14 -13.74 -6.01
CA MET A 34 -7.77 -15.06 -6.03
C MET A 34 -7.74 -15.55 -7.47
N PRO A 35 -7.33 -16.80 -7.74
CA PRO A 35 -7.41 -17.36 -9.07
C PRO A 35 -8.88 -17.34 -9.48
N SER A 36 -9.21 -16.37 -10.32
CA SER A 36 -10.50 -16.29 -10.99
C SER A 36 -10.45 -17.22 -12.19
N PRO A 37 -11.50 -18.01 -12.43
CA PRO A 37 -11.53 -18.90 -13.59
C PRO A 37 -11.31 -18.09 -14.87
N PRO A 38 -10.57 -18.65 -15.85
CA PRO A 38 -10.36 -17.98 -17.12
C PRO A 38 -11.71 -17.69 -17.78
N THR A 39 -11.86 -16.46 -18.27
CA THR A 39 -13.10 -15.99 -18.91
C THR A 39 -12.85 -15.68 -20.38
N SER A 40 -13.76 -16.16 -21.24
CA SER A 40 -13.72 -15.92 -22.68
C SER A 40 -14.54 -14.68 -23.02
N PHE A 41 -13.96 -13.76 -23.80
CA PHE A 41 -14.60 -12.54 -24.27
C PHE A 41 -14.56 -12.46 -25.80
N GLN A 42 -15.71 -12.33 -26.44
CA GLN A 42 -15.79 -12.03 -27.87
C GLN A 42 -15.76 -10.51 -28.07
N VAL A 43 -14.73 -10.04 -28.76
CA VAL A 43 -14.38 -8.62 -28.90
C VAL A 43 -14.07 -8.26 -30.35
N CYS A 44 -14.15 -6.97 -30.67
CA CYS A 44 -13.68 -6.41 -31.94
C CYS A 44 -12.22 -5.95 -31.83
N SER A 45 -11.34 -6.62 -32.57
CA SER A 45 -9.89 -6.36 -32.63
C SER A 45 -9.54 -4.92 -33.02
N ARG A 46 -10.39 -4.30 -33.85
CA ARG A 46 -10.24 -2.90 -34.31
C ARG A 46 -10.58 -1.90 -33.21
N ALA A 47 -11.53 -2.22 -32.33
CA ALA A 47 -11.85 -1.36 -31.17
C ALA A 47 -10.70 -1.39 -30.16
N LEU A 48 -10.15 -2.58 -29.87
CA LEU A 48 -8.96 -2.76 -29.04
C LEU A 48 -7.75 -2.00 -29.61
N SER A 49 -7.42 -2.24 -30.89
CA SER A 49 -6.27 -1.62 -31.55
C SER A 49 -6.37 -0.09 -31.65
N ARG A 50 -7.58 0.47 -31.66
CA ARG A 50 -7.81 1.92 -31.67
C ARG A 50 -7.52 2.51 -30.29
N THR A 51 -7.84 1.78 -29.24
CA THR A 51 -7.79 2.25 -27.87
C THR A 51 -6.42 2.07 -27.25
N SER A 52 -5.82 0.90 -27.46
CA SER A 52 -4.55 0.48 -26.87
C SER A 52 -3.46 0.32 -27.94
N PRO A 53 -2.38 1.11 -27.85
CA PRO A 53 -1.19 0.91 -28.68
C PRO A 53 -0.56 -0.47 -28.48
N VAL A 54 -0.62 -1.02 -27.27
CA VAL A 54 -0.13 -2.36 -26.93
C VAL A 54 -0.91 -3.42 -27.71
N PHE A 55 -2.25 -3.39 -27.67
CA PHE A 55 -3.06 -4.30 -28.48
C PHE A 55 -2.86 -4.07 -29.98
N LYS A 56 -2.71 -2.82 -30.41
CA LYS A 56 -2.42 -2.53 -31.82
C LYS A 56 -1.14 -3.23 -32.28
N ALA A 57 -0.07 -3.18 -31.48
CA ALA A 57 1.19 -3.84 -31.77
C ALA A 57 1.07 -5.36 -31.66
N MET A 58 0.40 -5.87 -30.63
CA MET A 58 0.20 -7.30 -30.38
C MET A 58 -0.61 -7.99 -31.49
N LEU A 59 -1.74 -7.40 -31.88
CA LEU A 59 -2.70 -8.01 -32.81
C LEU A 59 -2.34 -7.81 -34.30
N ASN A 60 -1.56 -6.78 -34.62
CA ASN A 60 -1.19 -6.44 -36.01
C ASN A 60 0.32 -6.52 -36.27
N GLY A 61 1.13 -6.87 -35.26
CA GLY A 61 2.57 -6.98 -35.35
C GLY A 61 3.05 -8.40 -35.64
N PRO A 62 4.35 -8.68 -35.48
CA PRO A 62 4.95 -9.99 -35.78
C PRO A 62 4.78 -11.01 -34.64
N PHE A 63 3.80 -10.81 -33.76
CA PHE A 63 3.61 -11.64 -32.57
C PHE A 63 2.70 -12.84 -32.84
N LYS A 64 2.71 -13.84 -31.95
CA LYS A 64 1.91 -15.06 -32.12
C LYS A 64 0.40 -14.79 -32.01
N GLU A 65 0.06 -13.74 -31.29
CA GLU A 65 -1.27 -13.21 -31.04
C GLU A 65 -1.85 -12.49 -32.27
N SER A 66 -1.01 -12.20 -33.27
CA SER A 66 -1.44 -11.54 -34.49
C SER A 66 -2.37 -12.42 -35.33
N ARG A 67 -3.23 -11.77 -36.11
CA ARG A 67 -4.16 -12.49 -36.98
C ARG A 67 -3.41 -13.29 -38.03
N SER A 68 -3.55 -14.61 -38.00
CA SER A 68 -2.99 -15.50 -39.02
C SER A 68 -3.81 -15.47 -40.31
N ASN A 69 -3.14 -15.59 -41.47
CA ASN A 69 -3.79 -15.67 -42.79
C ASN A 69 -4.77 -16.85 -42.94
N ASN A 70 -4.71 -17.83 -42.04
CA ASN A 70 -5.59 -19.01 -42.03
C ASN A 70 -6.83 -18.83 -41.13
N THR A 71 -7.03 -17.66 -40.51
CA THR A 71 -8.22 -17.38 -39.67
C THR A 71 -9.38 -16.89 -40.54
N PHE A 72 -10.31 -17.79 -40.86
CA PHE A 72 -11.46 -17.49 -41.70
C PHE A 72 -12.70 -17.13 -40.87
N ASN A 73 -12.84 -17.69 -39.66
CA ASN A 73 -13.93 -17.41 -38.74
C ASN A 73 -13.43 -16.75 -37.45
N THR A 74 -14.34 -16.10 -36.73
CA THR A 74 -14.09 -15.44 -35.44
C THR A 74 -13.58 -16.42 -34.38
N ASN A 75 -14.09 -17.66 -34.38
CA ASN A 75 -13.62 -18.74 -33.51
C ASN A 75 -12.18 -19.22 -33.80
N ASP A 76 -11.59 -18.82 -34.93
CA ASP A 76 -10.24 -19.26 -35.31
C ASP A 76 -9.17 -18.31 -34.75
N TRP A 77 -9.53 -17.09 -34.34
CA TRP A 77 -8.59 -16.12 -33.77
C TRP A 77 -8.80 -15.98 -32.27
N VAL A 78 -7.97 -16.70 -31.52
CA VAL A 78 -7.99 -16.72 -30.05
C VAL A 78 -6.66 -16.18 -29.52
N VAL A 79 -6.73 -15.29 -28.54
CA VAL A 79 -5.55 -14.75 -27.83
C VAL A 79 -5.72 -15.00 -26.34
N GLU A 80 -4.71 -15.62 -25.74
CA GLU A 80 -4.67 -15.92 -24.31
C GLU A 80 -3.92 -14.80 -23.56
N LEU A 81 -4.53 -14.31 -22.48
CA LEU A 81 -4.02 -13.27 -21.58
C LEU A 81 -4.04 -13.80 -20.15
N PRO A 82 -3.20 -14.80 -19.84
CA PRO A 82 -3.40 -15.62 -18.66
C PRO A 82 -3.03 -14.91 -17.35
N SER A 83 -2.16 -13.89 -17.40
CA SER A 83 -1.74 -13.09 -16.24
C SER A 83 -2.68 -11.93 -15.88
N ASP A 84 -3.76 -11.71 -16.65
CA ASP A 84 -4.70 -10.61 -16.43
C ASP A 84 -5.91 -11.05 -15.62
N ASN A 85 -6.42 -10.18 -14.75
CA ASN A 85 -7.62 -10.46 -13.97
C ASN A 85 -8.88 -10.26 -14.85
N PRO A 86 -9.70 -11.30 -15.07
CA PRO A 86 -10.85 -11.26 -15.97
C PRO A 86 -11.95 -10.27 -15.54
N GLU A 87 -12.14 -10.05 -14.24
CA GLU A 87 -13.17 -9.12 -13.74
C GLU A 87 -12.79 -7.66 -14.06
N SER A 88 -11.61 -7.23 -13.61
CA SER A 88 -11.10 -5.88 -13.86
C SER A 88 -10.84 -5.61 -15.34
N PHE A 89 -10.33 -6.60 -16.06
CA PHE A 89 -10.11 -6.50 -17.50
C PHE A 89 -11.43 -6.45 -18.27
N GLY A 90 -12.44 -7.21 -17.83
CA GLY A 90 -13.80 -7.18 -18.39
C GLY A 90 -14.42 -5.78 -18.34
N VAL A 91 -14.25 -5.03 -17.24
CA VAL A 91 -14.70 -3.63 -17.14
C VAL A 91 -14.06 -2.77 -18.24
N LEU A 92 -12.76 -2.91 -18.48
CA LEU A 92 -12.05 -2.17 -19.53
C LEU A 92 -12.58 -2.54 -20.92
N LEU A 93 -12.85 -3.82 -21.16
CA LEU A 93 -13.41 -4.28 -22.43
C LEU A 93 -14.83 -3.72 -22.65
N HIS A 94 -15.69 -3.71 -21.63
CA HIS A 94 -17.00 -3.06 -21.71
C HIS A 94 -16.89 -1.57 -22.09
N ILE A 95 -15.92 -0.85 -21.51
CA ILE A 95 -15.66 0.56 -21.86
C ILE A 95 -15.19 0.70 -23.31
N ILE A 96 -14.28 -0.15 -23.78
CA ILE A 96 -13.76 -0.14 -25.17
C ILE A 96 -14.89 -0.38 -26.18
N HIS A 97 -15.84 -1.25 -25.84
CA HIS A 97 -17.00 -1.58 -26.66
C HIS A 97 -18.20 -0.65 -26.44
N SER A 98 -18.07 0.40 -25.62
CA SER A 98 -19.16 1.35 -25.30
C SER A 98 -20.39 0.72 -24.64
N ASN A 99 -20.21 -0.42 -23.96
CA ASN A 99 -21.24 -1.12 -23.20
C ASN A 99 -21.39 -0.49 -21.79
N PHE A 100 -21.66 0.81 -21.75
CA PHE A 100 -21.61 1.60 -20.51
C PHE A 100 -22.67 1.20 -19.48
N ASP A 101 -23.78 0.61 -19.90
CA ASP A 101 -24.85 0.16 -19.01
C ASP A 101 -24.40 -0.94 -18.03
N VAL A 102 -23.31 -1.65 -18.35
CA VAL A 102 -22.73 -2.73 -17.53
C VAL A 102 -21.54 -2.23 -16.71
N VAL A 103 -21.01 -1.05 -17.01
CA VAL A 103 -19.85 -0.49 -16.30
C VAL A 103 -20.30 -0.06 -14.89
N PRO A 104 -19.61 -0.50 -13.82
CA PRO A 104 -20.05 -0.20 -12.47
C PRO A 104 -19.99 1.29 -12.17
N ASN A 105 -21.04 1.82 -11.52
CA ASN A 105 -21.08 3.22 -11.06
C ASN A 105 -20.15 3.47 -9.86
N SER A 106 -19.73 2.42 -9.17
CA SER A 106 -18.78 2.47 -8.06
C SER A 106 -17.97 1.20 -8.04
N VAL A 107 -16.68 1.31 -7.72
CA VAL A 107 -15.79 0.17 -7.50
C VAL A 107 -15.13 0.34 -6.13
N ASP A 108 -14.71 -0.77 -5.52
CA ASP A 108 -13.88 -0.69 -4.32
C ASP A 108 -12.43 -0.30 -4.68
N LEU A 109 -11.62 -0.05 -3.64
CA LEU A 109 -10.24 0.42 -3.82
C LEU A 109 -9.35 -0.64 -4.49
N LEU A 110 -9.57 -1.93 -4.23
CA LEU A 110 -8.79 -3.01 -4.80
C LEU A 110 -9.14 -3.20 -6.29
N GLN A 111 -10.43 -3.21 -6.62
CA GLN A 111 -10.94 -3.23 -7.99
C GLN A 111 -10.43 -2.03 -8.78
N LEU A 112 -10.48 -0.82 -8.21
CA LEU A 112 -9.92 0.37 -8.85
C LEU A 112 -8.43 0.22 -9.16
N PHE A 113 -7.66 -0.27 -8.20
CA PHE A 113 -6.24 -0.54 -8.40
C PHE A 113 -6.00 -1.56 -9.52
N GLN A 114 -6.74 -2.67 -9.54
CA GLN A 114 -6.62 -3.71 -10.58
C GLN A 114 -7.00 -3.19 -11.99
N ILE A 115 -8.06 -2.38 -12.08
CA ILE A 115 -8.44 -1.70 -13.32
C ILE A 115 -7.33 -0.74 -13.77
N LEU A 116 -6.73 0.03 -12.86
CA LEU A 116 -5.61 0.93 -13.17
C LEU A 116 -4.37 0.16 -13.64
N VAL A 117 -4.03 -0.95 -12.99
CA VAL A 117 -2.91 -1.83 -13.38
C VAL A 117 -3.11 -2.33 -14.81
N ALA A 118 -4.29 -2.87 -15.12
CA ALA A 118 -4.60 -3.34 -16.46
C ALA A 118 -4.62 -2.18 -17.47
N ALA A 119 -5.22 -1.04 -17.13
CA ALA A 119 -5.24 0.12 -18.01
C ALA A 119 -3.84 0.68 -18.29
N ASN A 120 -2.94 0.66 -17.30
CA ASN A 120 -1.55 1.07 -17.45
C ASN A 120 -0.76 0.07 -18.32
N LYS A 121 -0.89 -1.24 -18.05
CA LYS A 121 -0.25 -2.33 -18.82
C LYS A 121 -0.52 -2.24 -20.32
N TYR A 122 -1.74 -1.86 -20.70
CA TYR A 122 -2.17 -1.75 -22.10
C TYR A 122 -2.17 -0.32 -22.65
N ASP A 123 -1.60 0.66 -21.93
CA ASP A 123 -1.55 2.08 -22.32
C ASP A 123 -2.93 2.65 -22.72
N MET A 124 -3.89 2.48 -21.81
CA MET A 124 -5.29 2.85 -22.02
C MET A 124 -5.93 3.58 -20.83
N VAL A 125 -5.13 4.12 -19.90
CA VAL A 125 -5.62 4.97 -18.78
C VAL A 125 -6.50 6.13 -19.27
N ARG A 126 -6.25 6.66 -20.47
CA ARG A 126 -7.03 7.76 -21.08
C ARG A 126 -8.52 7.45 -21.23
N ILE A 127 -8.92 6.20 -21.48
CA ILE A 127 -10.33 5.85 -21.71
C ILE A 127 -11.13 5.73 -20.41
N ILE A 128 -10.45 5.47 -19.29
CA ILE A 128 -11.11 5.37 -17.99
C ILE A 128 -11.20 6.70 -17.25
N ARG A 129 -10.58 7.78 -17.76
CA ARG A 129 -10.51 9.11 -17.10
C ARG A 129 -11.86 9.64 -16.61
N HIS A 130 -12.92 9.44 -17.39
CA HIS A 130 -14.25 9.89 -16.98
C HIS A 130 -14.74 9.14 -15.74
N PHE A 131 -14.57 7.82 -15.73
CA PHE A 131 -14.97 6.93 -14.64
C PHE A 131 -14.13 7.15 -13.38
N LEU A 132 -12.84 7.49 -13.53
CA LEU A 132 -11.95 7.76 -12.40
C LEU A 132 -12.48 8.87 -11.47
N SER A 133 -13.14 9.90 -12.02
CA SER A 133 -13.75 10.95 -11.19
C SER A 133 -14.93 10.47 -10.33
N VAL A 134 -15.58 9.38 -10.75
CA VAL A 134 -16.71 8.78 -10.03
C VAL A 134 -16.23 7.70 -9.07
N TRP A 135 -15.27 6.88 -9.51
CA TRP A 135 -14.71 5.78 -8.73
C TRP A 135 -13.76 6.25 -7.63
N PHE A 136 -13.10 7.39 -7.82
CA PHE A 136 -12.14 7.96 -6.87
C PHE A 136 -12.52 9.40 -6.48
N ASP A 137 -13.53 9.53 -5.63
CA ASP A 137 -13.97 10.83 -5.12
C ASP A 137 -12.93 11.43 -4.17
N VAL A 138 -12.34 12.55 -4.55
CA VAL A 138 -11.35 13.28 -3.76
C VAL A 138 -11.91 13.90 -2.48
N ASN A 139 -13.23 14.05 -2.38
CA ASN A 139 -13.92 14.57 -1.20
C ASN A 139 -14.27 13.48 -0.19
N LYS A 140 -14.14 12.20 -0.59
CA LYS A 140 -14.36 11.08 0.31
C LYS A 140 -13.26 11.04 1.37
N GLN A 141 -13.64 10.73 2.60
CA GLN A 141 -12.69 10.54 3.70
C GLN A 141 -12.03 9.16 3.60
N TRP A 142 -11.10 9.01 2.66
CA TRP A 142 -10.40 7.73 2.42
C TRP A 142 -9.60 7.22 3.61
N LEU A 143 -9.31 8.09 4.58
CA LEU A 143 -8.50 7.78 5.75
C LEU A 143 -9.33 7.68 7.05
N TRP A 144 -10.67 7.72 6.93
CA TRP A 144 -11.57 7.61 8.09
C TRP A 144 -12.69 6.57 7.86
N PRO A 145 -12.83 5.54 8.71
CA PRO A 145 -11.92 5.18 9.81
C PRO A 145 -10.52 4.84 9.26
N LEU A 146 -9.51 4.80 10.15
CA LEU A 146 -8.13 4.52 9.75
C LEU A 146 -8.08 3.22 8.92
N PRO A 147 -7.58 3.26 7.66
CA PRO A 147 -7.56 2.08 6.83
C PRO A 147 -6.54 1.07 7.32
N THR A 148 -6.73 -0.20 6.95
CA THR A 148 -5.69 -1.20 7.17
C THR A 148 -4.46 -0.81 6.37
N VAL A 149 -3.31 -1.29 6.80
CA VAL A 149 -2.09 -0.90 6.12
C VAL A 149 -2.05 -1.37 4.64
N PRO A 150 -2.58 -2.55 4.26
CA PRO A 150 -2.80 -2.91 2.84
C PRO A 150 -3.65 -1.90 2.08
N ASP A 151 -4.72 -1.37 2.69
CA ASP A 151 -5.53 -0.32 2.07
C ASP A 151 -4.73 0.97 1.90
N LEU A 152 -3.88 1.34 2.86
CA LEU A 152 -2.98 2.49 2.76
C LEU A 152 -2.00 2.34 1.58
N GLN A 153 -1.49 1.15 1.32
CA GLN A 153 -0.67 0.90 0.13
C GLN A 153 -1.44 1.08 -1.17
N LEU A 154 -2.66 0.55 -1.25
CA LEU A 154 -3.50 0.76 -2.43
C LEU A 154 -3.76 2.25 -2.63
N LEU A 155 -4.09 2.97 -1.56
CA LEU A 155 -4.29 4.42 -1.61
C LEU A 155 -3.04 5.14 -2.11
N VAL A 156 -1.85 4.81 -1.61
CA VAL A 156 -0.57 5.39 -2.08
C VAL A 156 -0.38 5.12 -3.58
N GLN A 157 -0.61 3.89 -4.04
CA GLN A 157 -0.42 3.52 -5.44
C GLN A 157 -1.45 4.18 -6.38
N VAL A 158 -2.73 4.13 -6.01
CA VAL A 158 -3.83 4.72 -6.78
C VAL A 158 -3.71 6.23 -6.84
N SER A 159 -3.52 6.89 -5.70
CA SER A 159 -3.39 8.36 -5.66
C SER A 159 -2.15 8.86 -6.40
N TYR A 160 -1.06 8.08 -6.40
CA TYR A 160 0.13 8.37 -7.21
C TYR A 160 -0.16 8.30 -8.71
N GLU A 161 -0.76 7.20 -9.19
CA GLU A 161 -1.09 7.03 -10.62
C GLU A 161 -2.10 8.08 -11.09
N LEU A 162 -3.04 8.47 -10.23
CA LEU A 162 -4.04 9.49 -10.52
C LEU A 162 -3.53 10.93 -10.35
N GLY A 163 -2.36 11.13 -9.74
CA GLY A 163 -1.81 12.46 -9.44
C GLY A 163 -2.59 13.24 -8.37
N VAL A 164 -3.28 12.55 -7.46
CA VAL A 164 -4.06 13.18 -6.38
C VAL A 164 -3.17 13.40 -5.16
N GLU A 165 -2.48 14.55 -5.13
CA GLU A 165 -1.43 14.86 -4.14
C GLU A 165 -1.93 14.82 -2.69
N SER A 166 -3.14 15.33 -2.41
CA SER A 166 -3.67 15.39 -1.03
C SER A 166 -3.80 14.00 -0.41
N ILE A 167 -4.48 13.10 -1.11
CA ILE A 167 -4.68 11.71 -0.67
C ILE A 167 -3.34 10.97 -0.64
N PHE A 168 -2.49 11.19 -1.64
CA PHE A 168 -1.15 10.57 -1.66
C PHE A 168 -0.34 10.94 -0.41
N ARG A 169 -0.24 12.24 -0.12
CA ARG A 169 0.53 12.74 1.02
C ARG A 169 0.01 12.15 2.33
N GLU A 170 -1.31 12.19 2.54
CA GLU A 170 -1.90 11.72 3.79
C GLU A 170 -1.79 10.19 3.92
N ALA A 171 -2.03 9.44 2.84
CA ALA A 171 -1.83 8.00 2.83
C ALA A 171 -0.37 7.60 3.08
N VAL A 172 0.62 8.33 2.54
CA VAL A 172 2.04 8.09 2.81
C VAL A 172 2.40 8.37 4.28
N ILE A 173 1.86 9.45 4.86
CA ILE A 173 2.06 9.75 6.28
C ILE A 173 1.46 8.65 7.14
N SER A 174 0.19 8.29 6.94
CA SER A 174 -0.46 7.19 7.67
C SER A 174 0.32 5.89 7.49
N LEU A 175 0.67 5.53 6.25
CA LEU A 175 1.46 4.33 5.97
C LEU A 175 2.78 4.33 6.74
N ALA A 176 3.47 5.47 6.82
CA ALA A 176 4.71 5.60 7.58
C ALA A 176 4.53 5.39 9.08
N LEU A 177 3.40 5.82 9.64
CA LEU A 177 3.10 5.71 11.07
C LEU A 177 2.61 4.31 11.45
N HIS A 178 1.84 3.64 10.59
CA HIS A 178 1.19 2.37 10.94
C HIS A 178 1.89 1.12 10.37
N CYS A 179 2.86 1.25 9.45
CA CYS A 179 3.59 0.09 8.96
C CYS A 179 4.60 -0.44 9.98
N GLU A 180 4.73 -1.76 10.07
CA GLU A 180 5.81 -2.43 10.80
C GLU A 180 7.04 -2.61 9.91
N LEU A 181 8.23 -2.51 10.51
CA LEU A 181 9.53 -2.69 9.84
C LEU A 181 10.34 -3.77 10.56
N LYS A 182 11.06 -4.62 9.84
CA LYS A 182 12.01 -5.58 10.42
C LYS A 182 13.43 -5.19 10.04
N ASP A 183 14.29 -5.03 11.05
CA ASP A 183 15.69 -4.61 10.89
C ASP A 183 15.88 -3.26 10.16
N GLY A 184 14.90 -2.36 10.23
CA GLY A 184 14.90 -1.08 9.50
C GLY A 184 14.54 -1.20 8.01
N GLU A 185 14.26 -2.41 7.53
CA GLU A 185 13.66 -2.67 6.23
C GLU A 185 12.23 -3.19 6.42
N ALA A 186 11.43 -3.26 5.36
CA ALA A 186 10.10 -3.88 5.51
C ALA A 186 10.28 -5.41 5.59
N ASP A 187 9.62 -6.09 6.55
CA ASP A 187 9.73 -7.54 6.69
C ASP A 187 9.34 -8.21 5.36
N LYS A 188 10.09 -9.22 4.92
CA LYS A 188 9.70 -10.03 3.74
C LYS A 188 8.39 -10.78 3.97
N ASN A 189 8.02 -10.98 5.24
CA ASN A 189 6.72 -11.52 5.64
C ASN A 189 5.70 -10.42 5.99
N SER A 190 6.08 -9.14 5.94
CA SER A 190 5.13 -8.04 6.04
C SER A 190 4.39 -7.95 4.71
N TRP A 191 3.10 -7.64 4.80
CA TRP A 191 2.28 -7.27 3.66
C TRP A 191 2.86 -6.05 2.92
N PHE A 192 3.87 -5.34 3.47
CA PHE A 192 4.58 -4.24 2.83
C PHE A 192 5.95 -4.61 2.31
N ILE A 193 6.07 -4.69 0.99
CA ILE A 193 7.36 -4.84 0.32
C ILE A 193 7.45 -3.75 -0.75
N TRP A 194 8.41 -2.85 -0.61
CA TRP A 194 8.63 -1.75 -1.55
C TRP A 194 8.78 -2.23 -3.00
N ASP A 195 9.44 -3.37 -3.16
CA ASP A 195 9.75 -3.97 -4.46
C ASP A 195 8.55 -4.67 -5.10
N THR A 196 7.45 -4.91 -4.37
CA THR A 196 6.24 -5.55 -4.92
C THR A 196 5.17 -4.55 -5.34
N LEU A 197 5.34 -3.25 -5.07
CA LEU A 197 4.44 -2.22 -5.56
C LEU A 197 4.48 -2.17 -7.10
N TYR A 198 3.30 -2.12 -7.72
CA TYR A 198 3.16 -2.00 -9.18
C TYR A 198 3.47 -0.57 -9.60
N PHE A 199 2.72 0.38 -9.03
CA PHE A 199 3.02 1.79 -9.16
C PHE A 199 4.08 2.10 -8.10
N ARG A 200 5.30 2.43 -8.54
CA ARG A 200 6.46 2.66 -7.66
C ARG A 200 6.77 4.14 -7.57
N PRO A 201 6.14 4.91 -6.65
CA PRO A 201 6.51 6.31 -6.46
C PRO A 201 8.01 6.42 -6.15
N PRO A 202 8.75 7.26 -6.89
CA PRO A 202 10.16 7.50 -6.62
C PRO A 202 10.37 7.93 -5.17
N SER A 203 11.41 7.40 -4.54
CA SER A 203 11.78 7.78 -3.17
C SER A 203 10.74 7.45 -2.09
N LEU A 204 9.73 6.62 -2.35
CA LEU A 204 8.72 6.26 -1.34
C LEU A 204 9.34 5.64 -0.08
N LYS A 205 10.22 4.63 -0.24
CA LYS A 205 10.97 4.00 0.86
C LYS A 205 11.71 5.04 1.70
N TRP A 206 12.38 5.98 1.04
CA TRP A 206 13.12 7.05 1.70
C TRP A 206 12.19 8.04 2.41
N THR A 207 11.09 8.43 1.79
CA THR A 207 10.11 9.36 2.34
C THR A 207 9.48 8.80 3.61
N VAL A 208 9.07 7.53 3.59
CA VAL A 208 8.53 6.84 4.77
C VAL A 208 9.57 6.77 5.89
N ALA A 209 10.82 6.44 5.57
CA ALA A 209 11.89 6.45 6.56
C ALA A 209 12.11 7.84 7.19
N CYS A 210 12.10 8.91 6.39
CA CYS A 210 12.22 10.29 6.87
C CYS A 210 11.05 10.72 7.76
N ILE A 211 9.81 10.39 7.38
CA ILE A 211 8.62 10.70 8.19
C ILE A 211 8.73 10.02 9.56
N ARG A 212 9.09 8.73 9.58
CA ARG A 212 9.29 7.98 10.83
C ARG A 212 10.41 8.57 11.68
N GLU A 213 11.53 8.94 11.08
CA GLU A 213 12.63 9.59 11.81
C GLU A 213 12.20 10.92 12.42
N GLN A 214 11.48 11.76 11.66
CA GLN A 214 10.97 13.04 12.14
C GLN A 214 9.99 12.85 13.31
N ALA A 215 9.08 11.88 13.20
CA ALA A 215 8.11 11.55 14.24
C ALA A 215 8.78 11.05 15.51
N ALA A 216 9.75 10.14 15.39
CA ALA A 216 10.53 9.64 16.54
C ALA A 216 11.37 10.72 17.21
N ARG A 217 12.03 11.60 16.43
CA ARG A 217 12.75 12.77 16.97
C ARG A 217 11.82 13.69 17.73
N TYR A 218 10.62 13.94 17.21
CA TYR A 218 9.61 14.76 17.86
C TYR A 218 9.19 14.14 19.20
N ALA A 219 8.83 12.86 19.23
CA ALA A 219 8.47 12.13 20.45
C ALA A 219 9.59 12.19 21.51
N LEU A 220 10.83 11.89 21.12
CA LEU A 220 11.97 11.92 22.05
C LEU A 220 12.34 13.33 22.53
N SER A 221 12.03 14.37 21.74
CA SER A 221 12.27 15.76 22.15
C SER A 221 11.45 16.17 23.36
N VAL A 222 10.29 15.53 23.59
CA VAL A 222 9.47 15.74 24.79
C VAL A 222 10.22 15.27 26.03
N PHE A 223 10.83 14.09 25.97
CA PHE A 223 11.65 13.54 27.06
C PHE A 223 12.95 14.30 27.29
N GLN A 224 13.56 14.85 26.23
CA GLN A 224 14.76 15.68 26.38
C GLN A 224 14.48 16.89 27.27
N ARG A 225 13.34 17.57 27.07
CA ARG A 225 12.95 18.71 27.92
C ARG A 225 12.76 18.30 29.37
N TYR A 226 12.23 17.09 29.59
CA TYR A 226 12.02 16.54 30.93
C TYR A 226 13.35 16.19 31.63
N ALA A 227 14.26 15.50 30.93
CA ALA A 227 15.58 15.13 31.44
C ALA A 227 16.52 16.33 31.66
N GLU A 228 16.32 17.44 30.96
CA GLU A 228 17.07 18.68 31.20
C GLU A 228 16.52 19.46 32.43
N THR A 229 15.32 19.14 32.91
CA THR A 229 14.68 19.78 34.08
C THR A 229 14.80 19.04 35.41
N ARG A 230 14.97 17.71 35.40
CA ARG A 230 15.29 16.91 36.60
C ARG A 230 16.76 16.47 36.47
N ASP A 231 17.57 16.73 37.49
CA ASP A 231 18.99 16.33 37.54
C ASP A 231 19.16 14.88 37.04
N ALA A 232 20.20 14.65 36.24
CA ALA A 232 20.45 13.45 35.45
C ALA A 232 20.63 12.13 36.25
N ASP A 233 20.38 12.15 37.56
CA ASP A 233 20.57 11.05 38.51
C ASP A 233 19.43 10.02 38.50
N LEU A 234 18.28 10.31 37.86
CA LEU A 234 17.18 9.36 37.69
C LEU A 234 17.42 8.28 36.60
N LEU A 235 18.51 8.39 35.83
CA LEU A 235 18.88 7.42 34.78
C LEU A 235 19.35 6.05 35.31
N ASP A 236 19.54 5.93 36.62
CA ASP A 236 19.84 4.66 37.30
C ASP A 236 18.59 3.88 37.73
N CYS A 237 17.38 4.34 37.38
CA CYS A 237 16.17 3.57 37.67
C CYS A 237 16.18 2.23 36.91
N HIS A 238 15.90 1.16 37.67
CA HIS A 238 16.06 -0.25 37.34
C HIS A 238 15.08 -0.79 36.27
N VAL A 239 14.62 0.03 35.32
CA VAL A 239 13.67 -0.39 34.28
C VAL A 239 14.45 -0.94 33.08
N ASN A 240 15.07 -2.10 33.27
CA ASN A 240 15.84 -2.79 32.23
C ASN A 240 15.00 -3.42 31.10
N HIS A 241 13.71 -3.09 30.94
CA HIS A 241 12.80 -3.85 30.07
C HIS A 241 11.90 -3.06 29.11
N CYS A 242 12.02 -1.73 28.96
CA CYS A 242 11.24 -1.02 27.94
C CYS A 242 12.06 -0.63 26.70
N PRO A 243 11.67 -1.07 25.48
CA PRO A 243 12.32 -0.68 24.21
C PRO A 243 12.41 0.83 24.02
N ALA A 244 11.40 1.58 24.43
CA ALA A 244 11.37 3.04 24.35
C ALA A 244 12.45 3.71 25.21
N HIS A 245 12.71 3.19 26.41
CA HIS A 245 13.75 3.70 27.30
C HIS A 245 15.17 3.35 26.78
N ALA A 246 15.32 2.18 26.14
CA ALA A 246 16.56 1.81 25.44
C ALA A 246 16.81 2.70 24.20
N LEU A 247 15.76 3.05 23.45
CA LEU A 247 15.82 4.01 22.34
C LEU A 247 16.20 5.41 22.83
N PHE A 248 15.59 5.88 23.92
CA PHE A 248 15.92 7.16 24.54
C PHE A 248 17.38 7.19 25.03
N ARG A 249 17.86 6.18 25.77
CA ARG A 249 19.27 6.08 26.16
C ARG A 249 20.21 6.06 24.96
N ARG A 250 19.85 5.36 23.87
CA ARG A 250 20.63 5.35 22.62
C ARG A 250 20.62 6.71 21.93
N TYR A 251 19.51 7.43 21.91
CA TYR A 251 19.39 8.79 21.38
C TYR A 251 20.30 9.76 22.15
N VAL A 252 20.18 9.77 23.48
CA VAL A 252 20.99 10.61 24.38
C VAL A 252 22.48 10.27 24.26
N LYS A 253 22.85 8.98 24.23
CA LYS A 253 24.25 8.54 24.02
C LYS A 253 24.80 8.88 22.62
N LYS A 254 23.97 8.87 21.57
CA LYS A 254 24.38 9.21 20.20
C LYS A 254 24.41 10.71 19.91
N ARG A 255 23.87 11.56 20.81
CA ARG A 255 23.97 13.04 20.74
C ARG A 255 25.42 13.53 20.63
N SER A 256 26.41 12.74 21.06
CA SER A 256 27.84 13.04 20.98
C SER A 256 28.54 12.58 19.70
N PHE A 257 27.89 11.78 18.83
CA PHE A 257 28.48 11.29 17.58
C PHE A 257 27.48 11.41 16.42
N PHE A 258 27.61 12.49 15.66
CA PHE A 258 26.94 12.64 14.37
C PHE A 258 27.56 11.65 13.37
N CYS A 259 26.96 10.46 13.19
CA CYS A 259 27.21 9.63 12.00
C CYS A 259 26.12 8.56 11.78
N GLY A 260 25.29 8.77 10.76
CA GLY A 260 24.83 7.73 9.82
C GLY A 260 23.83 6.65 10.25
N PHE A 261 23.56 6.41 11.54
CA PHE A 261 22.59 5.39 11.95
C PHE A 261 21.21 6.01 12.25
N ALA A 262 20.24 5.81 11.35
CA ALA A 262 18.86 6.23 11.55
C ALA A 262 18.30 5.61 12.84
N LEU A 263 17.71 6.43 13.71
CA LEU A 263 17.17 6.01 15.00
C LEU A 263 16.15 4.86 14.87
N MET A 264 15.37 4.89 13.79
CA MET A 264 14.33 3.91 13.49
C MET A 264 14.83 2.60 12.91
N ASN A 265 16.11 2.47 12.51
CA ASN A 265 16.68 1.15 12.22
C ASN A 265 16.71 0.25 13.47
N THR A 266 16.40 0.80 14.65
CA THR A 266 16.41 0.08 15.92
C THR A 266 15.03 -0.14 16.53
N TYR A 267 13.96 0.46 15.98
CA TYR A 267 12.58 0.21 16.40
C TYR A 267 11.78 -0.42 15.28
N THR A 268 11.32 -1.64 15.50
CA THR A 268 10.68 -2.49 14.50
C THR A 268 9.15 -2.43 14.52
N GLY A 269 8.54 -1.92 15.60
CA GLY A 269 7.08 -1.74 15.71
C GLY A 269 6.54 -0.58 14.88
N SER A 270 5.22 -0.41 14.89
CA SER A 270 4.57 0.79 14.32
C SER A 270 4.86 2.03 15.18
N PHE A 271 4.78 3.24 14.62
CA PHE A 271 4.93 4.44 15.43
C PHE A 271 3.84 4.56 16.51
N GLU A 272 2.65 4.00 16.29
CA GLU A 272 1.61 3.91 17.31
C GLU A 272 2.05 3.03 18.48
N ASP A 273 2.60 1.85 18.20
CA ASP A 273 3.14 0.98 19.25
C ASP A 273 4.24 1.70 20.05
N LEU A 274 5.07 2.50 19.37
CA LEU A 274 6.08 3.31 20.04
C LEU A 274 5.43 4.35 20.97
N MET A 275 4.38 5.02 20.50
CA MET A 275 3.66 6.02 21.28
C MET A 275 2.90 5.40 22.46
N ASP A 276 2.30 4.22 22.28
CA ASP A 276 1.61 3.47 23.33
C ASP A 276 2.60 2.95 24.38
N GLU A 277 3.75 2.42 23.95
CA GLU A 277 4.87 2.06 24.84
C GLU A 277 5.33 3.27 25.64
N LEU A 278 5.50 4.43 24.99
CA LEU A 278 5.90 5.68 25.64
C LEU A 278 4.84 6.20 26.63
N HIS A 279 3.56 6.16 26.27
CA HIS A 279 2.47 6.58 27.16
C HIS A 279 2.31 5.64 28.36
N THR A 280 2.49 4.33 28.16
CA THR A 280 2.47 3.35 29.26
C THR A 280 3.57 3.64 30.28
N LEU A 281 4.77 4.01 29.80
CA LEU A 281 5.86 4.44 30.67
C LEU A 281 5.52 5.71 31.46
N GLU A 282 4.98 6.74 30.81
CA GLU A 282 4.56 7.98 31.48
C GLU A 282 3.52 7.71 32.59
N GLN A 283 2.58 6.78 32.36
CA GLN A 283 1.57 6.42 33.36
C GLN A 283 2.14 5.62 34.52
N TYR A 284 3.02 4.64 34.25
CA TYR A 284 3.71 3.87 35.28
C TYR A 284 4.57 4.75 36.19
N GLU A 285 5.23 5.77 35.63
CA GLU A 285 6.03 6.72 36.41
C GLU A 285 5.16 7.64 37.29
N LYS A 286 4.01 8.12 36.80
CA LYS A 286 3.07 8.91 37.63
C LYS A 286 2.54 8.13 38.83
N MET A 287 2.25 6.83 38.66
CA MET A 287 1.80 5.98 39.77
C MET A 287 2.88 5.73 40.82
N ASN A 288 4.16 5.81 40.47
CA ASN A 288 5.28 5.68 41.41
C ASN A 288 5.66 7.01 42.08
N ASP A 289 5.49 8.16 41.41
CA ASP A 289 5.71 9.49 42.01
C ASP A 289 4.63 9.82 43.10
N ASP A 290 3.41 9.28 42.99
CA ASP A 290 2.33 9.44 43.99
C ASP A 290 2.46 8.49 45.22
N GLY A 291 3.39 7.53 45.18
CA GLY A 291 3.60 6.52 46.23
C GLY A 291 4.63 6.90 47.30
N ASP A 292 5.41 7.97 47.09
CA ASP A 292 6.51 8.38 47.98
C ASP A 292 6.15 9.55 48.92
N SER A 293 4.85 9.87 49.07
CA SER A 293 4.36 10.88 50.00
C SER A 293 3.39 10.32 51.04
N GLU A 294 3.86 9.50 51.98
CA GLU A 294 3.35 9.43 53.37
C GLU A 294 4.15 8.38 54.19
N GLU A 295 5.16 8.84 54.94
CA GLU A 295 5.47 8.44 56.33
C GLU A 295 6.80 9.11 56.75
N ASP A 296 6.72 10.40 57.11
CA ASP A 296 7.71 11.08 57.96
C ASP A 296 6.99 11.63 59.18
N ASP A 297 6.74 10.77 60.16
CA ASP A 297 6.37 11.17 61.51
C ASP A 297 7.62 11.13 62.40
N GLY A 298 8.27 12.29 62.50
CA GLY A 298 9.46 12.51 63.30
C GLY A 298 9.28 12.35 64.82
N LEU A 299 10.32 11.75 65.42
CA LEU A 299 10.98 12.07 66.70
C LEU A 299 10.14 12.37 67.96
N GLY A 300 10.39 11.56 69.01
CA GLY A 300 10.22 11.93 70.42
C GLY A 300 11.16 11.17 71.36
N PHE A 301 12.09 11.88 71.99
CA PHE A 301 12.98 11.39 73.08
C PHE A 301 12.26 11.32 74.46
N GLY A 302 12.71 10.38 75.32
CA GLY A 302 12.57 10.36 76.80
C GLY A 302 11.49 9.40 77.33
N TRP A 303 11.75 8.40 78.19
CA TRP A 303 12.78 8.20 79.23
C TRP A 303 13.42 6.80 79.15
#